data_AF-A0AAV1KC45-F1
#
_entry.id   AF-A0AAV1KC45-F1
#
_cell.length_a   1.000
_cell.length_b   1.000
_cell.length_c   1.000
_cell.angle_alpha   90.00
_cell.angle_beta   90.00
_cell.angle_gamma   90.00
#
_symmetry.space_group_name_H-M   'P 1'
#
loop_
_entity.id
_entity.type
_entity.pdbx_description
1 polymer ?
#
loop_
_entity_poly.entity_id
_entity_poly.type
_entity_poly.pdbx_seq_one_letter_code
_entity_poly.pdbx_strand_id
1 'polypeptide(L)'
;MSCIHCGNNSKYKCPTCLQPYCSVACYKCHKENPCSAPTPTEPPVNYTEENKIEYEYPTEDTVPIEKLKLLEQSSELKKCIENPHLREMLEILDKSSHPDALIREYMIEPIFTEFADACLNVVQPKNDDC
;
A
#
# COMPACT_ATOMS: atom_id res chain seq x y z
N MET A 1 -27.27 10.47 -7.48
CA MET A 1 -26.23 11.31 -8.11
C MET A 1 -26.85 12.56 -8.73
N SER A 2 -26.41 13.73 -8.32
CA SER A 2 -26.77 15.04 -8.88
C SER A 2 -25.77 15.48 -9.94
N CYS A 3 -26.21 16.29 -10.91
CA CYS A 3 -25.39 16.75 -12.02
C CYS A 3 -24.40 17.79 -11.54
N ILE A 4 -23.15 17.65 -11.95
CA ILE A 4 -22.07 18.57 -11.56
C ILE A 4 -22.28 20.02 -12.00
N HIS A 5 -23.11 20.29 -13.00
CA HIS A 5 -23.32 21.65 -13.52
C HIS A 5 -24.59 22.32 -13.03
N CYS A 6 -25.67 21.57 -12.80
CA CYS A 6 -26.98 22.17 -12.52
C CYS A 6 -27.70 21.52 -11.34
N GLY A 7 -27.10 20.55 -10.65
CA GLY A 7 -27.66 19.92 -9.46
C GLY A 7 -28.82 18.95 -9.71
N ASN A 8 -29.39 18.90 -10.92
CA ASN A 8 -30.48 17.99 -11.27
C ASN A 8 -30.09 16.51 -11.22
N ASN A 9 -31.08 15.62 -11.15
CA ASN A 9 -30.85 14.17 -11.17
C ASN A 9 -30.06 13.76 -12.42
N SER A 10 -28.94 13.07 -12.21
CA SER A 10 -28.06 12.63 -13.30
C SER A 10 -28.36 11.21 -13.75
N LYS A 11 -28.47 11.05 -15.07
CA LYS A 11 -28.69 9.77 -15.73
C LYS A 11 -27.40 9.19 -16.31
N TYR A 12 -26.39 10.02 -16.55
CA TYR A 12 -25.17 9.63 -17.26
C TYR A 12 -23.91 10.03 -16.48
N LYS A 13 -22.76 9.45 -16.84
CA LYS A 13 -21.45 9.74 -16.25
C LYS A 13 -20.42 10.03 -17.34
N CYS A 14 -19.50 10.95 -17.07
CA CYS A 14 -18.40 11.27 -17.99
C CYS A 14 -17.43 10.09 -18.13
N PRO A 15 -16.99 9.70 -19.34
CA PRO A 15 -16.06 8.59 -19.53
C PRO A 15 -14.63 8.89 -19.02
N THR A 16 -14.27 10.15 -18.83
CA THR A 16 -12.92 10.56 -18.41
C THR A 16 -12.81 10.63 -16.89
N CYS A 17 -13.71 11.36 -16.22
CA CYS A 17 -13.64 11.63 -14.78
C CYS A 17 -14.74 10.96 -13.95
N LEU A 18 -15.62 10.18 -14.60
CA LEU A 18 -16.78 9.49 -14.00
C LEU A 18 -17.82 10.40 -13.31
N GLN A 19 -17.69 11.72 -13.47
CA GLN A 19 -18.60 12.69 -12.87
C GLN A 19 -20.02 12.63 -13.49
N PRO A 20 -21.07 12.73 -12.66
CA PRO A 20 -22.47 12.61 -13.09
C PRO A 20 -22.97 13.86 -13.87
N TYR A 21 -23.70 13.62 -14.96
CA TYR A 21 -24.38 14.67 -15.73
C TYR A 21 -25.82 14.28 -16.12
N CYS A 22 -26.66 15.29 -16.34
CA CYS A 22 -28.07 15.09 -16.67
C CYS A 22 -28.38 15.18 -18.18
N SER A 23 -27.59 15.92 -18.96
CA SER A 23 -27.83 16.13 -20.39
C SER A 23 -26.55 16.40 -21.18
N VAL A 24 -26.63 16.31 -22.51
CA VAL A 24 -25.53 16.63 -23.43
C VAL A 24 -25.05 18.07 -23.33
N ALA A 25 -25.92 19.01 -22.94
CA ALA A 25 -25.53 20.41 -22.70
C ALA A 25 -24.60 20.51 -21.48
N CYS A 26 -24.95 19.84 -20.38
CA CYS A 26 -24.10 19.77 -19.19
C CYS A 26 -22.80 19.02 -19.46
N TYR A 27 -22.81 18.00 -20.33
CA TYR A 27 -21.58 17.31 -20.74
C TYR A 27 -20.64 18.21 -21.54
N LYS A 28 -21.16 19.07 -22.43
CA LYS A 28 -20.33 19.99 -23.21
C LYS A 28 -19.69 21.06 -22.33
N CYS A 29 -20.44 21.70 -21.44
CA CYS A 29 -19.89 22.64 -20.45
C CYS A 29 -18.82 21.98 -19.56
N HIS A 30 -19.00 20.70 -19.23
CA HIS A 30 -18.01 19.94 -18.48
C HIS A 30 -16.73 19.73 -19.29
N LYS A 31 -16.86 19.36 -20.57
CA LYS A 31 -15.74 19.05 -21.46
C LYS A 31 -14.90 20.27 -21.86
N GLU A 32 -15.47 21.47 -21.78
CA GLU A 32 -14.75 22.73 -22.03
C GLU A 32 -13.68 22.99 -20.96
N ASN A 33 -13.80 22.38 -19.78
CA ASN A 33 -12.74 22.35 -18.77
C ASN A 33 -12.07 20.96 -18.80
N PRO A 34 -10.75 20.85 -19.01
CA PRO A 34 -10.09 19.55 -19.02
C PRO A 34 -10.28 18.87 -17.66
N CYS A 35 -11.03 17.78 -17.63
CA CYS A 35 -11.22 16.96 -16.45
C CYS A 35 -10.20 15.83 -16.43
N SER A 36 -9.61 15.57 -15.28
CA SER A 36 -8.68 14.45 -15.10
C SER A 36 -9.45 13.19 -14.68
N ALA A 37 -8.90 12.02 -15.05
CA ALA A 37 -9.36 10.77 -14.47
C ALA A 37 -9.26 10.84 -12.94
N PRO A 38 -10.20 10.23 -12.19
CA PRO A 38 -10.02 10.09 -10.76
C PRO A 38 -8.69 9.35 -10.57
N THR A 39 -7.71 10.04 -9.99
CA THR A 39 -6.53 9.38 -9.45
C THR A 39 -7.05 8.28 -8.54
N PRO A 40 -6.58 7.03 -8.66
CA PRO A 40 -6.75 6.06 -7.59
C PRO A 40 -6.10 6.67 -6.36
N THR A 41 -6.91 7.35 -5.55
CA THR A 41 -6.54 7.62 -4.17
C THR A 41 -6.53 6.23 -3.56
N GLU A 42 -5.33 5.66 -3.46
CA GLU A 42 -5.06 4.59 -2.51
C GLU A 42 -5.76 5.02 -1.22
N PRO A 43 -6.74 4.24 -0.73
CA PRO A 43 -7.45 4.63 0.47
C PRO A 43 -6.39 4.84 1.55
N PRO A 44 -6.44 5.94 2.32
CA PRO A 44 -5.61 6.04 3.51
C PRO A 44 -5.92 4.81 4.33
N VAL A 45 -4.92 3.96 4.53
CA VAL A 45 -4.98 2.79 5.41
C VAL A 45 -5.30 3.30 6.81
N ASN A 46 -6.59 3.40 7.12
CA ASN A 46 -7.08 3.58 8.46
C ASN A 46 -6.77 2.29 9.19
N TYR A 47 -5.71 2.31 10.00
CA TYR A 47 -5.42 1.30 11.02
C TYR A 47 -6.49 1.40 12.13
N THR A 48 -7.74 1.08 11.81
CA THR A 48 -8.78 0.79 12.79
C THR A 48 -8.76 -0.71 13.04
N GLU A 49 -8.64 -1.10 14.31
CA GLU A 49 -8.32 -2.42 14.89
C GLU A 49 -9.27 -3.59 14.54
N GLU A 50 -10.08 -3.51 13.49
CA GLU A 50 -11.05 -4.55 13.11
C GLU A 50 -10.86 -5.10 11.69
N ASN A 51 -9.88 -4.62 10.91
CA ASN A 51 -9.46 -5.31 9.70
C ASN A 51 -8.44 -6.41 10.06
N LYS A 52 -8.94 -7.63 10.30
CA LYS A 52 -8.08 -8.80 10.43
C LYS A 52 -7.37 -8.98 9.10
N ILE A 53 -6.14 -8.48 9.00
CA ILE A 53 -5.24 -8.74 7.85
C ILE A 53 -5.11 -10.25 7.80
N GLU A 54 -5.86 -10.90 6.91
CA GLU A 54 -5.84 -12.34 6.72
C GLU A 54 -5.10 -12.59 5.41
N TYR A 55 -4.05 -13.40 5.48
CA TYR A 55 -3.33 -13.81 4.28
C TYR A 55 -4.29 -14.58 3.38
N GLU A 56 -4.38 -14.21 2.10
CA GLU A 56 -5.26 -14.90 1.17
C GLU A 56 -4.76 -16.33 0.87
N TYR A 57 -3.44 -16.55 0.96
CA TYR A 57 -2.78 -17.85 0.75
C TYR A 57 -1.63 -18.08 1.75
N PRO A 58 -1.93 -18.37 3.04
CA PRO A 58 -0.88 -18.62 4.03
C PRO A 58 -0.18 -19.95 3.76
N THR A 59 1.16 -19.92 3.81
CA THR A 59 2.04 -21.09 3.74
C THR A 59 2.78 -21.28 5.06
N GLU A 60 3.53 -22.37 5.20
CA GLU A 60 4.36 -22.65 6.39
C GLU A 60 5.41 -21.55 6.64
N ASP A 61 5.92 -20.92 5.57
CA ASP A 61 6.86 -19.80 5.63
C ASP A 61 6.19 -18.43 5.89
N THR A 62 4.85 -18.36 5.93
CA THR A 62 4.14 -17.10 6.15
C THR A 62 4.18 -16.71 7.62
N VAL A 63 4.80 -15.57 7.94
CA VAL A 63 4.88 -15.06 9.32
C VAL A 63 3.49 -14.66 9.81
N PRO A 64 3.01 -15.15 10.97
CA PRO A 64 1.70 -14.76 11.49
C PRO A 64 1.65 -13.28 11.91
N ILE A 65 0.50 -12.65 11.72
CA ILE A 65 0.28 -11.21 12.01
C ILE A 65 0.62 -10.84 13.46
N GLU A 66 0.34 -11.73 14.41
CA GLU A 66 0.66 -11.52 15.82
C GLU A 66 2.17 -11.34 16.04
N LYS A 67 3.00 -12.08 15.31
CA LYS A 67 4.46 -11.91 15.34
C LYS A 67 4.91 -10.66 14.59
N LEU A 68 4.24 -10.30 13.50
CA LEU A 68 4.53 -9.03 12.81
C LEU A 68 4.27 -7.82 13.71
N LYS A 69 3.24 -7.86 14.56
CA LYS A 69 2.99 -6.79 15.54
C LYS A 69 4.13 -6.62 16.56
N LEU A 70 4.91 -7.67 16.84
CA LEU A 70 6.07 -7.57 17.74
C LEU A 70 7.19 -6.69 17.14
N LEU A 71 7.25 -6.57 15.81
CA LEU A 71 8.23 -5.71 15.13
C LEU A 71 8.10 -4.24 15.56
N GLU A 72 6.87 -3.78 15.86
CA GLU A 72 6.62 -2.42 16.35
C GLU A 72 7.36 -2.13 17.66
N GLN A 73 7.52 -3.13 18.52
CA GLN A 73 8.17 -2.96 19.82
C GLN A 73 9.71 -2.98 19.72
N SER A 74 10.26 -3.44 18.59
CA SER A 74 11.71 -3.52 18.39
C SER A 74 12.31 -2.14 18.15
N SER A 75 13.13 -1.69 19.10
CA SER A 75 13.86 -0.43 18.99
C SER A 75 14.96 -0.48 17.93
N GLU A 76 15.50 -1.66 17.64
CA GLU A 76 16.54 -1.85 16.62
C GLU A 76 15.96 -1.69 15.22
N LEU A 77 14.80 -2.31 14.96
CA LEU A 77 14.10 -2.14 13.69
C LEU A 77 13.70 -0.69 13.42
N LYS A 78 13.22 0.00 14.46
CA LYS A 78 12.88 1.43 14.36
C LYS A 78 14.08 2.24 13.87
N LYS A 79 15.27 2.00 14.41
CA LYS A 79 16.51 2.66 13.98
C LYS A 79 16.90 2.34 12.54
N CYS A 80 16.77 1.07 12.12
CA CYS A 80 17.05 0.71 10.73
C CYS A 80 16.12 1.46 9.77
N ILE A 81 14.82 1.58 10.10
CA ILE A 81 13.81 2.27 9.29
C ILE A 81 13.98 3.80 9.30
N GLU A 82 14.72 4.40 10.25
CA GLU A 82 15.06 5.82 10.19
C GLU A 82 15.92 6.17 8.96
N ASN A 83 16.60 5.19 8.36
CA ASN A 83 17.38 5.39 7.15
C ASN A 83 16.45 5.61 5.93
N PRO A 84 16.51 6.79 5.27
CA PRO A 84 15.64 7.09 4.13
C PRO A 84 15.88 6.17 2.94
N HIS A 85 17.11 5.69 2.73
CA HIS A 85 17.43 4.80 1.62
C HIS A 85 16.79 3.43 1.81
N LEU A 86 16.79 2.90 3.04
CA LEU A 86 16.10 1.65 3.34
C LEU A 86 14.59 1.77 3.08
N ARG A 87 13.98 2.89 3.48
CA ARG A 87 12.55 3.14 3.23
C ARG A 87 12.22 3.18 1.75
N GLU A 88 13.08 3.80 0.93
CA GLU A 88 12.92 3.82 -0.52
C GLU A 88 13.04 2.40 -1.11
N MET A 89 14.03 1.61 -0.68
CA MET A 89 14.18 0.21 -1.10
C MET A 89 12.93 -0.62 -0.76
N LEU A 90 12.40 -0.48 0.46
CA LEU A 90 11.19 -1.18 0.88
C LEU A 90 9.96 -0.75 0.08
N GLU A 91 9.82 0.54 -0.23
CA GLU A 91 8.71 1.04 -1.05
C GLU A 91 8.79 0.53 -2.50
N ILE A 92 9.99 0.52 -3.09
CA ILE A 92 10.20 -0.03 -4.43
C ILE A 92 9.90 -1.53 -4.43
N LEU A 93 10.34 -2.25 -3.40
CA LEU A 93 10.09 -3.69 -3.27
C LEU A 93 8.60 -4.01 -3.19
N ASP A 94 7.84 -3.28 -2.37
CA ASP A 94 6.40 -3.45 -2.19
C ASP A 94 5.61 -3.19 -3.47
N LYS A 95 6.00 -2.16 -4.23
CA LYS A 95 5.33 -1.77 -5.49
C LYS A 95 5.81 -2.57 -6.72
N SER A 96 6.84 -3.40 -6.57
CA SER A 96 7.47 -4.09 -7.70
C SER A 96 6.64 -5.24 -8.25
N SER A 97 6.66 -5.42 -9.56
CA SER A 97 6.12 -6.62 -10.22
C SER A 97 7.03 -7.86 -10.07
N HIS A 98 8.29 -7.67 -9.66
CA HIS A 98 9.29 -8.72 -9.54
C HIS A 98 10.03 -8.64 -8.19
N PRO A 99 9.34 -8.87 -7.05
CA PRO A 99 9.95 -8.74 -5.72
C PRO A 99 11.04 -9.77 -5.45
N ASP A 100 10.97 -10.99 -6.01
CA ASP A 100 12.02 -12.03 -5.84
C ASP A 100 13.39 -11.55 -6.34
N ALA A 101 13.45 -10.89 -7.50
CA ALA A 101 14.70 -10.39 -8.06
C ALA A 101 15.28 -9.25 -7.21
N LEU A 102 14.43 -8.31 -6.79
CA LEU A 102 14.84 -7.19 -5.95
C LEU A 102 15.33 -7.64 -4.57
N ILE A 103 14.67 -8.62 -3.95
CA ILE A 103 15.12 -9.18 -2.66
C ILE A 103 16.55 -9.73 -2.80
N ARG A 104 16.85 -10.44 -3.89
CA ARG A 104 18.20 -10.99 -4.12
C ARG A 104 19.24 -9.90 -4.28
N GLU A 105 18.92 -8.82 -5.00
CA GLU A 105 19.81 -7.67 -5.12
C GLU A 105 19.98 -6.98 -3.76
N TYR A 106 18.89 -6.70 -3.04
CA TYR A 106 18.96 -5.96 -1.78
C TYR A 106 19.62 -6.75 -0.65
N MET A 107 19.61 -8.08 -0.69
CA MET A 107 20.33 -8.93 0.27
C MET A 107 21.86 -8.78 0.23
N ILE A 108 22.44 -8.13 -0.79
CA ILE A 108 23.86 -7.77 -0.79
C ILE A 108 24.13 -6.43 -0.09
N GLU A 109 23.10 -5.59 0.07
CA GLU A 109 23.22 -4.26 0.64
C GLU A 109 23.20 -4.33 2.17
N PRO A 110 24.22 -3.77 2.87
CA PRO A 110 24.38 -3.96 4.31
C PRO A 110 23.20 -3.40 5.12
N ILE A 111 22.61 -2.30 4.66
CA ILE A 111 21.47 -1.66 5.31
C ILE A 111 20.20 -2.51 5.26
N PHE A 112 20.01 -3.29 4.19
CA PHE A 112 18.84 -4.14 4.03
C PHE A 112 19.02 -5.45 4.78
N THR A 113 20.23 -6.00 4.75
CA THR A 113 20.59 -7.20 5.52
C THR A 113 20.49 -6.96 7.02
N GLU A 114 20.93 -5.81 7.53
CA GLU A 114 20.77 -5.43 8.94
C GLU A 114 19.29 -5.35 9.34
N PHE A 115 18.45 -4.76 8.48
CA PHE A 115 17.01 -4.72 8.68
C PHE A 115 16.38 -6.12 8.69
N ALA A 116 16.76 -6.97 7.74
CA ALA A 116 16.24 -8.34 7.62
C ALA A 116 16.63 -9.17 8.85
N ASP A 117 17.87 -9.07 9.31
CA ASP A 117 18.34 -9.74 10.52
C ASP A 117 17.55 -9.29 11.76
N ALA A 118 17.36 -7.97 11.91
CA ALA A 118 16.56 -7.42 13.00
C ALA A 118 15.09 -7.89 12.95
N CYS A 119 14.51 -8.10 11.76
CA CYS A 119 13.18 -8.71 11.62
C CYS A 119 13.18 -10.17 12.05
N LEU A 120 14.15 -10.95 11.55
CA LEU A 120 14.27 -12.38 11.83
C LEU A 120 14.46 -12.64 13.33
N ASN A 121 15.28 -11.84 14.02
CA ASN A 121 15.50 -11.96 15.47
C ASN A 121 14.20 -11.80 16.30
N VAL A 122 13.21 -11.07 15.77
CA VAL A 122 11.91 -10.87 16.43
C VAL A 122 10.92 -11.98 16.08
N VAL A 123 10.86 -12.41 14.81
CA VAL A 123 9.82 -13.33 14.33
C VAL A 123 10.21 -14.80 14.44
N GLN A 124 11.51 -15.12 14.40
CA GLN A 124 11.97 -16.49 14.57
C GLN A 124 11.68 -16.94 16.00
N PRO A 125 11.10 -18.15 16.18
CA PRO A 125 11.07 -18.73 17.49
C PRO A 125 12.52 -18.89 17.97
N LYS A 126 12.81 -18.46 19.20
CA LYS A 126 14.03 -18.88 19.89
C LYS A 126 13.94 -20.39 20.06
N ASN A 127 14.41 -21.13 19.07
CA ASN A 127 14.78 -22.51 19.27
C ASN A 127 15.99 -22.42 20.21
N ASP A 128 15.72 -22.58 21.50
CA ASP A 128 16.68 -23.17 22.42
C ASP A 128 16.92 -24.58 21.85
N ASP A 129 17.82 -24.66 20.87
CA ASP A 129 18.34 -25.92 20.34
C ASP A 129 19.11 -26.57 21.49
N CYS A 130 18.46 -27.56 22.10
CA CYS A 130 19.00 -28.43 23.11
C CYS A 130 19.39 -29.76 22.49
#